data_AF-A0ABD3MD93-F1
#
_entry.id   AF-A0ABD3MD93-F1
#
_cell.length_a   1.000
_cell.length_b   1.000
_cell.length_c   1.000
_cell.angle_alpha   90.00
_cell.angle_beta   90.00
_cell.angle_gamma   90.00
#
_symmetry.space_group_name_H-M   'P 1'
#
loop_
_entity.id
_entity.type
_entity.pdbx_description
1 polymer ?
#
loop_
_entity_poly.entity_id
_entity_poly.type
_entity_poly.pdbx_seq_one_letter_code
_entity_poly.pdbx_strand_id
1 'polypeptide(L)'
;MLHQLKKARPRSHGNYVKSLEFAEQIISHELALYADLDEEDIPRFMLIFISDGRPSDCKPENEVSRESIVARIAYRLKSKLTVQGMGLGVATMN
;
A
#
# COMPACT_ATOMS: atom_id res chain seq x y z
N MET A 1 -4.80 20.41 2.19
CA MET A 1 -5.58 19.25 2.71
C MET A 1 -4.62 18.22 3.32
N LEU A 2 -4.26 18.38 4.60
CA LEU A 2 -3.40 17.45 5.36
C LEU A 2 -4.17 16.74 6.50
N HIS A 3 -5.50 16.90 6.54
CA HIS A 3 -6.35 16.59 7.69
C HIS A 3 -6.86 15.13 7.75
N GLN A 4 -6.60 14.29 6.74
CA GLN A 4 -7.09 12.89 6.71
C GLN A 4 -5.97 11.85 6.81
N LEU A 5 -4.96 12.09 7.65
CA LEU A 5 -3.96 11.06 7.97
C LEU A 5 -4.60 9.93 8.80
N LYS A 6 -5.18 8.92 8.13
CA LYS A 6 -5.61 7.66 8.75
C LYS A 6 -4.36 6.84 9.11
N LYS A 7 -4.01 6.78 10.39
CA LYS A 7 -2.87 6.00 10.89
C LYS A 7 -3.37 4.65 11.42
N ALA A 8 -2.82 3.56 10.87
CA ALA A 8 -2.92 2.24 11.49
C ALA A 8 -1.59 1.92 12.20
N ARG A 9 -1.64 1.54 13.48
CA ARG A 9 -0.47 1.06 14.23
C ARG A 9 -0.67 -0.42 14.57
N PRO A 10 0.16 -1.34 14.03
CA PRO A 10 0.12 -2.73 14.45
C PRO A 10 0.56 -2.87 15.92
N ARG A 11 -0.05 -3.81 16.66
CA ARG A 11 0.23 -4.08 18.09
C ARG A 11 1.48 -4.95 18.32
N SER A 12 1.94 -5.65 17.30
CA SER A 12 3.18 -6.44 17.25
C SER A 12 3.59 -6.62 15.78
N HIS A 13 4.83 -7.08 15.52
CA HIS A 13 5.50 -7.37 14.23
C HIS A 13 4.73 -6.98 12.95
N GLY A 14 5.40 -6.30 12.00
CA GLY A 14 4.80 -5.94 10.71
C GLY A 14 4.04 -7.10 10.06
N ASN A 15 2.84 -6.83 9.56
CA ASN A 15 2.04 -7.76 8.77
C ASN A 15 1.72 -7.08 7.44
N TYR A 16 2.36 -7.55 6.37
CA TYR A 16 2.30 -6.88 5.08
C TYR A 16 0.95 -7.10 4.41
N VAL A 17 0.35 -8.29 4.50
CA VAL A 17 -1.02 -8.54 4.02
C VAL A 17 -2.00 -7.52 4.60
N LYS A 18 -2.08 -7.40 5.93
CA LYS A 18 -3.00 -6.46 6.59
C LYS A 18 -2.72 -4.99 6.24
N SER A 19 -1.44 -4.64 6.06
CA SER A 19 -1.05 -3.29 5.65
C SER A 19 -1.53 -2.99 4.23
N LEU A 20 -1.41 -3.95 3.32
CA LEU A 20 -1.89 -3.88 1.95
C LEU A 20 -3.42 -3.84 1.87
N GLU A 21 -4.13 -4.66 2.65
CA GLU A 21 -5.61 -4.63 2.75
C GLU A 21 -6.10 -3.26 3.21
N PHE A 22 -5.44 -2.68 4.22
CA PHE A 22 -5.79 -1.34 4.71
C PHE A 22 -5.52 -0.26 3.66
N ALA A 23 -4.40 -0.35 2.94
CA ALA A 23 -4.10 0.55 1.83
C ALA A 23 -5.14 0.42 0.70
N GLU A 24 -5.53 -0.80 0.33
CA GLU A 24 -6.59 -1.05 -0.66
C GLU A 24 -7.92 -0.42 -0.23
N GLN A 25 -8.29 -0.53 1.05
CA GLN A 25 -9.51 0.09 1.57
C GLN A 25 -9.48 1.62 1.46
N ILE A 26 -8.36 2.25 1.81
CA ILE A 26 -8.19 3.71 1.68
C ILE A 26 -8.29 4.10 0.20
N ILE A 27 -7.52 3.47 -0.66
CA ILE A 27 -7.53 3.75 -2.11
C ILE A 27 -8.94 3.58 -2.69
N SER A 28 -9.65 2.52 -2.30
CA SER A 28 -11.02 2.28 -2.78
C SER A 28 -12.00 3.34 -2.31
N HIS A 29 -11.86 3.81 -1.06
CA HIS A 29 -12.67 4.90 -0.53
C HIS A 29 -12.40 6.21 -1.27
N GLU A 30 -11.13 6.55 -1.50
CA GLU A 30 -10.75 7.76 -2.23
C GLU A 30 -11.21 7.71 -3.69
N LEU A 31 -11.04 6.57 -4.38
CA LEU A 31 -11.52 6.40 -5.76
C LEU A 31 -13.04 6.55 -5.88
N ALA A 32 -13.80 6.13 -4.88
CA ALA A 32 -15.25 6.30 -4.89
C ALA A 32 -15.67 7.79 -4.87
N LEU A 33 -14.83 8.69 -4.35
CA LEU A 33 -15.08 10.15 -4.39
C LEU A 33 -14.93 10.73 -5.80
N TYR A 34 -14.30 9.99 -6.71
CA TYR A 34 -14.00 10.39 -8.09
C TYR A 34 -14.76 9.54 -9.12
N ALA A 35 -15.83 8.85 -8.71
CA ALA A 35 -16.55 7.91 -9.57
C ALA A 35 -17.17 8.56 -10.83
N ASP A 36 -17.48 9.86 -10.75
CA ASP A 36 -18.07 10.63 -11.85
C ASP A 36 -17.02 11.39 -12.69
N LEU A 37 -15.73 11.25 -12.36
CA LEU A 37 -14.64 11.88 -13.11
C LEU A 37 -14.16 10.97 -14.24
N ASP A 38 -13.73 11.60 -15.33
CA ASP A 38 -13.02 10.91 -16.39
C ASP A 38 -11.67 10.39 -15.88
N GLU A 39 -11.15 9.32 -16.49
CA GLU A 39 -9.90 8.67 -16.07
C GLU A 39 -8.70 9.65 -16.04
N GLU A 40 -8.72 10.68 -16.89
CA GLU A 40 -7.68 11.71 -16.96
C GLU A 40 -7.68 12.61 -15.71
N ASP A 41 -8.85 12.87 -15.13
CA ASP A 41 -9.05 13.75 -13.97
C ASP A 41 -8.84 13.04 -12.63
N ILE A 42 -8.82 11.70 -12.61
CA ILE A 42 -8.49 10.94 -11.41
C ILE A 42 -7.05 11.29 -10.96
N PRO A 43 -6.84 11.66 -9.68
CA PRO A 43 -5.52 12.01 -9.18
C PRO A 43 -4.56 10.82 -9.20
N ARG A 44 -3.25 11.10 -9.17
CA ARG A 44 -2.24 10.06 -9.02
C ARG A 44 -2.16 9.59 -7.57
N PHE A 45 -1.92 8.29 -7.39
CA PHE A 45 -1.77 7.63 -6.11
C PHE A 45 -0.33 7.15 -5.95
N MET A 46 0.24 7.37 -4.76
CA MET A 46 1.56 6.87 -4.40
C MET A 46 1.46 5.96 -3.19
N LEU A 47 1.92 4.72 -3.35
CA LEU A 47 2.00 3.73 -2.27
C LEU A 47 3.44 3.57 -1.85
N ILE A 48 3.77 3.99 -0.62
CA ILE A 48 5.12 3.93 -0.07
C ILE A 48 5.14 2.88 1.05
N PHE A 49 5.90 1.80 0.83
CA PHE A 49 6.19 0.78 1.84
C PHE A 49 7.48 1.11 2.57
N ILE A 50 7.42 1.22 3.88
CA ILE A 50 8.58 1.44 4.74
C ILE A 50 8.58 0.34 5.79
N SER A 51 9.67 -0.42 5.90
CA SER A 51 9.80 -1.49 6.88
C SER A 51 11.23 -1.62 7.38
N ASP A 52 11.40 -1.92 8.66
CA ASP A 52 12.70 -2.15 9.33
C ASP A 52 13.12 -3.62 9.38
N GLY A 53 12.34 -4.53 8.79
CA GLY A 53 12.65 -5.94 8.84
C GLY A 53 11.69 -6.85 8.08
N ARG A 54 11.85 -8.16 8.27
CA ARG A 54 10.94 -9.16 7.71
C ARG A 54 9.62 -9.14 8.47
N PRO A 55 8.48 -9.26 7.77
CA PRO A 55 7.20 -9.26 8.44
C PRO A 55 6.92 -10.62 9.10
N SER A 56 5.83 -10.70 9.85
CA SER A 56 5.37 -11.94 10.50
C SER A 56 4.61 -12.89 9.55
N ASP A 57 4.07 -12.37 8.44
CA ASP A 57 3.32 -13.12 7.43
C ASP A 57 4.23 -13.74 6.35
N CYS A 58 5.18 -14.59 6.76
CA CYS A 58 6.17 -15.19 5.85
C CYS A 58 5.72 -16.47 5.13
N LYS A 59 4.52 -17.00 5.42
CA LYS A 59 4.07 -18.24 4.78
C LYS A 59 3.73 -18.01 3.29
N PRO A 60 3.92 -19.01 2.40
CA PRO A 60 3.66 -18.87 0.96
C PRO A 60 2.27 -18.33 0.60
N GLU A 61 1.22 -18.72 1.35
CA GLU A 61 -0.14 -18.22 1.15
C GLU A 61 -0.26 -16.70 1.35
N ASN A 62 0.58 -16.11 2.18
CA ASN A 62 0.61 -14.66 2.38
C ASN A 62 1.29 -13.97 1.21
N GLU A 63 2.27 -14.60 0.56
CA GLU A 63 2.89 -14.07 -0.65
C GLU A 63 1.88 -13.96 -1.79
N VAL A 64 1.13 -15.02 -2.05
CA VAL A 64 0.03 -15.02 -3.02
C VAL A 64 -1.01 -13.95 -2.68
N SER A 65 -1.33 -13.80 -1.39
CA SER A 65 -2.27 -12.79 -0.92
C SER A 65 -1.76 -11.37 -1.19
N ARG A 66 -0.48 -11.09 -0.91
CA ARG A 66 0.15 -9.80 -1.18
C ARG A 66 0.14 -9.47 -2.66
N GLU A 67 0.56 -10.40 -3.52
CA GLU A 67 0.54 -10.23 -4.97
C GLU A 67 -0.86 -9.95 -5.48
N SER A 68 -1.85 -10.71 -5.00
CA SER A 68 -3.26 -10.52 -5.38
C SER A 68 -3.76 -9.12 -5.02
N ILE A 69 -3.46 -8.62 -3.81
CA ILE A 69 -3.86 -7.27 -3.40
C ILE A 69 -3.18 -6.21 -4.28
N VAL A 70 -1.87 -6.31 -4.49
CA VAL A 70 -1.13 -5.36 -5.34
C VAL A 70 -1.68 -5.37 -6.78
N ALA A 71 -1.97 -6.54 -7.33
CA ALA A 71 -2.55 -6.67 -8.66
C ALA A 71 -3.93 -5.98 -8.77
N ARG A 72 -4.80 -6.13 -7.76
CA ARG A 72 -6.09 -5.42 -7.72
C ARG A 72 -5.93 -3.90 -7.66
N ILE A 73 -5.02 -3.41 -6.82
CA ILE A 73 -4.72 -1.98 -6.72
C ILE A 73 -4.18 -1.46 -8.06
N ALA A 74 -3.21 -2.15 -8.66
CA ALA A 74 -2.62 -1.77 -9.94
C ALA A 74 -3.65 -1.81 -11.08
N TYR A 75 -4.52 -2.82 -11.12
CA TYR A 75 -5.59 -2.90 -12.13
C TYR A 75 -6.55 -1.71 -12.04
N ARG A 76 -6.95 -1.31 -10.82
CA ARG A 76 -7.87 -0.18 -10.60
C ARG A 76 -7.25 1.16 -10.95
N LEU A 77 -5.98 1.36 -10.60
CA LEU A 77 -5.30 2.65 -10.74
C LEU A 77 -4.53 2.79 -12.05
N LYS A 78 -4.24 1.69 -12.75
CA LYS A 78 -3.53 1.67 -14.03
C LYS A 78 -2.24 2.52 -13.97
N SER A 79 -2.12 3.51 -14.88
CA SER A 79 -0.99 4.45 -14.96
C SER A 79 -0.94 5.50 -13.84
N LYS A 80 -1.96 5.56 -12.98
CA LYS A 80 -2.05 6.52 -11.87
C LYS A 80 -1.36 6.02 -10.61
N LEU A 81 -0.95 4.75 -10.53
CA LEU A 81 -0.25 4.19 -9.38
C LEU A 81 1.28 4.33 -9.52
N THR A 82 1.91 4.86 -8.48
CA THR A 82 3.36 4.72 -8.25
C THR A 82 3.59 3.93 -6.97
N VAL A 83 4.47 2.93 -7.00
CA VAL A 83 4.82 2.13 -5.82
C VAL A 83 6.30 2.32 -5.50
N GLN A 84 6.61 2.56 -4.23
CA GLN A 84 7.99 2.60 -3.72
C GLN A 84 8.12 1.73 -2.47
N GLY A 85 9.26 1.07 -2.32
CA GLY A 85 9.61 0.30 -1.13
C GLY A 85 10.95 0.76 -0.57
N MET A 86 11.02 0.92 0.75
CA MET A 86 12.21 1.33 1.49
C MET A 86 12.42 0.43 2.70
N GLY A 87 13.57 -0.24 2.75
CA GLY A 87 14.05 -0.91 3.95
C GLY A 87 14.75 0.08 4.87
N LEU A 88 14.37 0.09 6.15
CA LEU A 88 15.09 0.80 7.21
C LEU A 88 16.07 -0.18 7.85
N GLY A 89 17.34 0.17 7.84
CA GLY A 89 18.39 -0.63 8.45
C GLY A 89 19.63 0.22 8.69
N VAL A 90 20.49 -0.23 9.60
CA VAL A 90 21.79 0.40 9.79
C VAL A 90 22.59 0.17 8.51
N ALA A 91 23.04 1.22 7.86
CA ALA A 91 24.02 1.11 6.78
C ALA A 91 25.31 0.57 7.41
N THR A 92 25.58 -0.73 7.24
CA THR A 92 26.91 -1.25 7.53
C THR A 92 27.85 -0.64 6.51
N MET A 93 28.53 0.43 6.90
CA MET A 93 29.72 0.90 6.19
C MET A 93 30.76 -0.22 6.32
N ASN A 94 31.05 -0.88 5.20
CA ASN A 94 32.26 -1.69 5.04
C ASN A 94 33.44 -0.77 4.74
#